data_AF-G2RD67-F1
#
_entry.id   AF-G2RD67-F1
#
_cell.length_a   1.000
_cell.length_b   1.000
_cell.length_c   1.000
_cell.angle_alpha   90.00
_cell.angle_beta   90.00
_cell.angle_gamma   90.00
#
_symmetry.space_group_name_H-M   'P 1'
#
loop_
_entity.id
_entity.type
_entity.pdbx_description
1 polymer ?
#
loop_
_entity_poly.entity_id
_entity_poly.type
_entity_poly.pdbx_seq_one_letter_code
_entity_poly.pdbx_strand_id
1 'polypeptide(L)' 'QNFPECTQDLMQTDDCAAVIDPVACYNEFRWSTRTLQCIDGTDDADRKRKACKCCSCVGQVMCNWVKQSRYC' A
#
# COMPACT_ATOMS: atom_id res chain seq x y z
N GLN A 1 3.20 -14.03 -6.81
CA GLN A 1 3.40 -13.10 -5.67
C GLN A 1 2.28 -13.32 -4.67
N ASN A 2 2.67 -13.92 -3.53
CA ASN A 2 1.80 -14.17 -2.39
C ASN A 2 2.03 -13.02 -1.41
N PHE A 3 1.01 -12.21 -1.16
CA PHE A 3 1.12 -11.11 -0.21
C PHE A 3 1.08 -11.65 1.22
N PRO A 4 1.81 -11.05 2.17
CA PRO A 4 1.65 -11.39 3.57
C PRO A 4 0.18 -11.26 3.99
N GLU A 5 -0.31 -12.16 4.83
CA GLU A 5 -1.61 -11.94 5.48
C GLU A 5 -1.51 -10.71 6.39
N CYS A 6 -2.55 -9.89 6.42
CA CYS A 6 -2.58 -8.77 7.36
C CYS A 6 -2.90 -9.29 8.76
N THR A 7 -1.87 -9.44 9.58
CA THR A 7 -2.01 -9.72 11.01
C THR A 7 -2.13 -8.43 11.82
N GLN A 8 -2.65 -8.49 13.04
CA GLN A 8 -2.69 -7.32 13.92
C GLN A 8 -1.29 -6.73 14.17
N ASP A 9 -0.28 -7.58 14.36
CA ASP A 9 1.11 -7.13 14.53
C ASP A 9 1.63 -6.38 13.29
N LEU A 10 1.33 -6.88 12.09
CA LEU A 10 1.76 -6.22 10.85
C LEU A 10 1.05 -4.87 10.67
N MET A 11 -0.25 -4.83 10.94
CA MET A 11 -1.09 -3.63 10.86
C MET A 11 -0.61 -2.50 11.78
N GLN A 12 -0.04 -2.84 12.93
CA GLN A 12 0.48 -1.87 13.90
C GLN A 12 1.90 -1.36 13.59
N THR A 13 2.56 -1.87 12.54
CA THR A 13 3.86 -1.34 12.13
C THR A 13 3.71 0.01 11.44
N ASP A 14 4.67 0.92 11.65
CA ASP A 14 4.68 2.25 10.99
C ASP A 14 4.61 2.15 9.45
N ASP A 15 5.22 1.10 8.89
CA ASP A 15 5.15 0.78 7.45
C ASP A 15 3.70 0.61 6.97
N CYS A 16 2.87 -0.11 7.74
CA CYS A 16 1.48 -0.38 7.36
C CYS A 16 0.54 0.74 7.78
N ALA A 17 0.81 1.46 8.87
CA ALA A 17 0.09 2.67 9.22
C ALA A 17 0.14 3.71 8.07
N ALA A 18 1.34 3.95 7.52
CA ALA A 18 1.55 4.83 6.35
C ALA A 18 0.78 4.39 5.10
N VAL A 19 0.35 3.12 5.04
CA VAL A 19 -0.40 2.53 3.92
C VAL A 19 -1.90 2.47 4.22
N ILE A 20 -2.33 2.33 5.47
CA ILE A 20 -3.75 2.18 5.84
C ILE A 20 -4.42 3.55 6.00
N ASP A 21 -3.74 4.49 6.64
CA ASP A 21 -4.30 5.79 7.00
C ASP A 21 -4.74 6.67 5.81
N PRO A 22 -4.03 6.71 4.66
CA PRO A 22 -4.40 7.60 3.56
C PRO A 22 -5.52 7.05 2.65
N VAL A 23 -6.52 6.36 3.21
CA VAL A 23 -7.62 5.74 2.44
C VAL A 23 -8.45 6.76 1.65
N ALA A 24 -8.59 7.98 2.17
CA ALA A 24 -9.26 9.08 1.48
C ALA A 24 -8.52 9.49 0.20
N CYS A 25 -7.19 9.53 0.25
CA CYS A 25 -6.33 9.84 -0.90
C CYS A 25 -6.43 8.76 -1.98
N TYR A 26 -6.48 7.47 -1.59
CA TYR A 26 -6.70 6.38 -2.54
C TYR A 26 -8.04 6.49 -3.26
N ASN A 27 -9.09 6.88 -2.53
CA ASN A 27 -10.42 7.08 -3.10
C ASN A 27 -10.47 8.24 -4.08
N GLU A 28 -9.70 9.31 -3.85
CA GLU A 28 -9.57 10.44 -4.77
C GLU A 28 -8.84 10.04 -6.06
N PHE A 29 -7.67 9.41 -5.95
CA PHE A 29 -6.84 9.06 -7.11
C PHE A 29 -7.23 7.75 -7.80
N ARG A 30 -8.21 7.03 -7.25
CA ARG A 30 -8.81 5.81 -7.83
C ARG A 30 -7.77 4.79 -8.29
N TRP A 31 -6.73 4.56 -7.49
CA TRP A 31 -5.67 3.59 -7.80
C TRP A 31 -4.91 3.90 -9.12
N SER A 32 -4.73 5.17 -9.46
CA SER A 32 -3.83 5.62 -10.54
C SER A 32 -2.35 5.61 -10.10
N THR A 33 -1.44 6.03 -10.99
CA THR A 33 0.00 6.18 -10.65
C THR A 33 0.24 7.19 -9.52
N ARG A 34 -0.63 8.19 -9.35
CA ARG A 34 -0.55 9.19 -8.26
C ARG A 34 -0.86 8.60 -6.88
N THR A 35 -1.54 7.47 -6.83
CA THR A 35 -1.86 6.75 -5.58
C THR A 35 -0.62 6.41 -4.78
N LEU A 36 0.52 6.19 -5.44
CA LEU A 36 1.79 5.95 -4.76
C LEU A 36 2.21 7.14 -3.88
N GLN A 37 1.88 8.37 -4.29
CA GLN A 37 2.22 9.59 -3.54
C GLN A 37 1.36 9.78 -2.29
N CYS A 38 0.27 9.03 -2.13
CA CYS A 38 -0.52 9.01 -0.91
C CYS A 38 0.19 8.30 0.25
N ILE A 39 1.13 7.41 -0.07
CA ILE A 39 1.86 6.60 0.93
C ILE A 39 3.02 7.43 1.45
N ASP A 40 3.11 7.56 2.76
CA ASP A 40 4.22 8.26 3.37
C ASP A 40 5.54 7.47 3.22
N GLY A 41 6.61 8.16 2.85
CA GLY A 41 7.90 7.55 2.53
C GLY A 41 8.90 8.52 1.91
N THR A 42 10.18 8.18 2.05
CA THR A 42 11.31 9.01 1.62
C THR A 42 11.43 9.11 0.10
N ASP A 43 11.09 8.03 -0.60
CA ASP A 43 11.15 7.92 -2.05
C ASP A 43 10.15 6.87 -2.56
N ASP A 44 10.04 6.76 -3.88
CA ASP A 44 9.13 5.81 -4.51
C ASP A 44 9.49 4.34 -4.26
N ALA A 45 10.75 4.01 -4.01
CA ALA A 45 11.14 2.62 -3.71
C ALA A 45 10.65 2.23 -2.30
N ASP A 46 10.78 3.12 -1.32
CA ASP A 46 10.23 2.92 0.03
C ASP A 46 8.70 2.80 0.01
N ARG A 47 8.01 3.71 -0.70
CA ARG A 47 6.55 3.67 -0.85
C ARG A 47 6.07 2.37 -1.49
N LYS A 48 6.74 1.91 -2.55
CA LYS A 48 6.44 0.62 -3.20
C LYS A 48 6.67 -0.55 -2.25
N ARG A 49 7.78 -0.55 -1.50
CA ARG A 49 8.08 -1.59 -0.50
C ARG A 49 6.97 -1.69 0.55
N LYS A 50 6.54 -0.55 1.12
CA LYS A 50 5.44 -0.49 2.10
C LYS A 50 4.13 -0.96 1.48
N ALA A 51 3.79 -0.47 0.28
CA ALA A 51 2.59 -0.88 -0.45
C ALA A 51 2.54 -2.40 -0.66
N CYS A 52 3.65 -3.00 -1.10
CA CYS A 52 3.76 -4.45 -1.32
C CYS A 52 3.64 -5.26 -0.03
N LYS A 53 4.25 -4.77 1.05
CA LYS A 53 4.23 -5.43 2.36
C LYS A 53 2.84 -5.41 2.99
N CYS A 54 2.11 -4.31 2.82
CA CYS A 54 0.90 -4.00 3.58
C CYS A 54 -0.38 -3.96 2.75
N CYS A 55 -0.34 -4.29 1.44
CA CYS A 55 -1.53 -4.19 0.58
C CYS A 55 -2.71 -5.00 1.11
N SER A 56 -2.44 -6.13 1.76
CA SER A 56 -3.47 -7.02 2.32
C SER A 56 -4.22 -6.39 3.48
N CYS A 57 -3.61 -5.42 4.18
CA CYS A 57 -4.23 -4.67 5.26
C CYS A 57 -5.24 -3.63 4.77
N VAL A 58 -5.06 -3.13 3.55
CA VAL A 58 -6.01 -2.20 2.91
C VAL A 58 -7.10 -2.98 2.17
N GLY A 59 -6.71 -4.09 1.53
CA GLY A 59 -7.61 -5.03 0.90
C GLY A 59 -7.19 -5.40 -0.53
N GLN A 60 -7.99 -6.29 -1.14
CA GLN A 60 -7.67 -6.84 -2.47
C GLN A 60 -7.47 -5.78 -3.56
N VAL A 61 -8.18 -4.65 -3.47
CA VAL A 61 -8.06 -3.57 -4.46
C VAL A 61 -6.63 -3.01 -4.52
N MET A 62 -5.99 -2.80 -3.37
CA MET A 62 -4.60 -2.33 -3.32
C MET A 62 -3.64 -3.41 -3.78
N CYS A 63 -3.84 -4.66 -3.36
CA CYS A 63 -3.02 -5.79 -3.78
C CYS A 63 -3.07 -6.02 -5.30
N ASN A 64 -4.23 -5.80 -5.92
CA ASN A 64 -4.37 -5.87 -7.38
C ASN A 64 -3.66 -4.69 -8.06
N TRP A 65 -3.80 -3.49 -7.50
CA TRP A 65 -3.14 -2.29 -8.03
C TRP A 65 -1.61 -2.40 -8.02
N VAL A 66 -0.99 -2.81 -6.90
CA VAL A 66 0.47 -2.94 -6.81
C VAL A 66 1.01 -4.00 -7.78
N LYS A 67 0.24 -5.08 -8.02
CA LYS A 67 0.53 -6.13 -9.01
C LYS A 67 0.47 -5.60 -10.45
N GLN A 68 -0.63 -4.92 -10.80
CA GLN A 68 -0.81 -4.36 -12.14
C GLN A 68 0.24 -3.30 -12.45
N SER A 69 0.62 -2.52 -11.43
CA SER A 69 1.66 -1.50 -11.52
C SER A 69 3.09 -2.06 -11.47
N ARG A 70 3.25 -3.37 -11.28
CA ARG A 70 4.54 -4.08 -11.19
C ARG A 70 5.48 -3.54 -10.10
N TYR A 71 4.90 -3.13 -8.97
CA TYR A 71 5.68 -2.76 -7.78
C TYR A 71 6.11 -4.00 -7.00
N CYS A 72 5.25 -5.02 -7.09
CA CYS A 72 5.38 -6.41 -6.73
C CYS A 72 4.51 -7.20 -7.73
#